data_AF-A0A3A4XW60-F1
#
_entry.id   AF-A0A3A4XW60-F1
#
_cell.length_a   1.000
_cell.length_b   1.000
_cell.length_c   1.000
_cell.angle_alpha   90.00
_cell.angle_beta   90.00
_cell.angle_gamma   90.00
#
_symmetry.space_group_name_H-M   'P 1'
#
loop_
_entity.id
_entity.type
_entity.pdbx_description
1 polymer ?
#
loop_
_entity_poly.entity_id
_entity_poly.type
_entity_poly.pdbx_seq_one_letter_code
_entity_poly.pdbx_strand_id
1 'polypeptide(L)'
;MNDRKKSALLAVLIPALIFSSGGWALAQSDHGAAKMESHQGGMMGGGHEGGMMGGGHAGGMCGMMGGGMMGGGMMRGGMHDAMLMHGFHAWTHRLMAHARVMELSRDQMDKIDQMITTHLAKAIRDQAEVQALMVTLQKDLRAENIDLKSVEKQLQTSHSKTQQMQLEGIRLYTQVLNVLTPQQRGKLPDTIGTPFPAPWGKAGHGMTGAMPMRPHGTDQPAAPNHSGGTSRQ
;
A
#
# COMPACT_ATOMS: atom_id res chain seq x y z
N MET A 1 -31.56 55.92 -44.36
CA MET A 1 -32.52 55.70 -43.26
C MET A 1 -33.45 54.59 -43.70
N ASN A 2 -33.67 53.60 -42.81
CA ASN A 2 -34.38 52.32 -43.03
C ASN A 2 -33.51 51.30 -43.78
N ASP A 3 -33.15 50.11 -43.29
CA ASP A 3 -33.88 49.18 -42.43
C ASP A 3 -32.95 48.41 -41.48
N ARG A 4 -33.08 48.67 -40.17
CA ARG A 4 -32.74 47.71 -39.11
C ARG A 4 -34.00 46.92 -38.83
N LYS A 5 -34.13 45.68 -39.34
CA LYS A 5 -35.12 44.66 -38.91
C LYS A 5 -34.99 43.38 -39.76
N LYS A 6 -33.89 42.63 -39.62
CA LYS A 6 -33.82 41.21 -40.01
C LYS A 6 -32.96 40.42 -39.02
N SER A 7 -33.35 40.47 -37.75
CA SER A 7 -32.87 39.58 -36.70
C SER A 7 -34.09 39.01 -36.00
N ALA A 8 -34.58 37.85 -36.47
CA ALA A 8 -35.43 36.91 -35.74
C ALA A 8 -36.01 35.88 -36.72
N LEU A 9 -35.26 34.80 -37.00
CA LEU A 9 -35.80 33.48 -37.40
C LEU A 9 -34.63 32.56 -37.77
N LEU A 10 -33.92 32.07 -36.75
CA LEU A 10 -33.23 30.79 -36.85
C LEU A 10 -33.63 30.01 -35.61
N ALA A 11 -34.69 29.23 -35.83
CA ALA A 11 -35.34 28.40 -34.85
C ALA A 11 -34.35 27.39 -34.29
N VAL A 12 -34.29 27.38 -32.96
CA VAL A 12 -33.69 26.36 -32.12
C VAL A 12 -34.41 25.05 -32.40
N LEU A 13 -33.75 24.15 -33.14
CA LEU A 13 -34.11 22.75 -33.27
C LEU A 13 -33.07 21.96 -32.46
N ILE A 14 -33.32 21.82 -31.16
CA ILE A 14 -32.62 20.84 -30.32
C ILE A 14 -33.69 19.82 -29.90
N PRO A 15 -33.58 18.55 -30.30
CA PRO A 15 -34.52 17.52 -29.90
C PRO A 15 -34.44 17.33 -28.38
N ALA A 16 -35.60 17.40 -27.74
CA ALA A 16 -35.80 16.92 -26.38
C ALA A 16 -35.49 15.42 -26.35
N LEU A 17 -34.28 15.08 -25.93
CA LEU A 17 -33.90 13.72 -25.61
C LEU A 17 -34.60 13.38 -24.28
N ILE A 18 -35.79 12.80 -24.41
CA ILE A 18 -36.53 12.17 -23.32
C ILE A 18 -35.63 11.04 -22.83
N PHE A 19 -34.86 11.31 -21.76
CA PHE A 19 -34.27 10.25 -20.96
C PHE A 19 -35.44 9.58 -20.25
N SER A 20 -35.95 8.52 -20.89
CA SER A 20 -36.86 7.59 -20.25
C SER A 20 -36.21 7.15 -18.95
N SER A 21 -36.91 7.42 -17.86
CA SER A 21 -36.66 6.92 -16.53
C SER A 21 -36.59 5.39 -16.58
N GLY A 22 -35.39 4.86 -16.82
CA GLY A 22 -35.04 3.51 -16.46
C GLY A 22 -35.08 3.42 -14.94
N GLY A 23 -36.23 3.01 -14.42
CA GLY A 23 -36.38 2.64 -13.02
C GLY A 23 -35.32 1.61 -12.68
N TRP A 24 -34.39 1.99 -11.80
CA TRP A 24 -33.61 1.01 -11.07
C TRP A 24 -34.59 0.37 -10.11
N ALA A 25 -35.23 -0.71 -10.58
CA ALA A 25 -35.82 -1.69 -9.69
C ALA A 25 -34.72 -2.10 -8.73
N LEU A 26 -34.91 -1.72 -7.47
CA LEU A 26 -34.18 -2.24 -6.33
C LEU A 26 -34.48 -3.74 -6.31
N ALA A 27 -33.65 -4.53 -6.99
CA ALA A 27 -33.63 -5.97 -6.79
C ALA A 27 -33.18 -6.18 -5.35
N GLN A 28 -34.15 -6.40 -4.46
CA GLN A 28 -33.91 -7.11 -3.21
C GLN A 28 -33.25 -8.43 -3.60
N SER A 29 -31.94 -8.49 -3.44
CA SER A 29 -31.25 -9.76 -3.31
C SER A 29 -31.76 -10.39 -2.01
N ASP A 30 -32.76 -11.25 -2.18
CA ASP A 30 -33.08 -12.30 -1.23
C ASP A 30 -31.77 -13.03 -0.91
N HIS A 31 -31.22 -12.74 0.28
CA HIS A 31 -30.11 -13.51 0.84
C HIS A 31 -30.68 -14.86 1.26
N GLY A 32 -30.94 -15.70 0.25
CA GLY A 32 -31.10 -17.12 0.43
C GLY A 32 -29.92 -17.62 1.25
N ALA A 33 -30.26 -18.17 2.41
CA ALA A 33 -29.35 -18.88 3.29
C ALA A 33 -28.69 -20.03 2.52
N ALA A 34 -27.58 -19.74 1.85
CA ALA A 34 -26.64 -20.74 1.41
C ALA A 34 -25.95 -21.28 2.67
N LYS A 35 -26.53 -22.38 3.16
CA LYS A 35 -25.93 -23.32 4.10
C LYS A 35 -24.54 -23.67 3.56
N MET A 36 -23.53 -22.97 4.05
CA MET A 36 -22.13 -23.27 3.76
C MET A 36 -21.81 -24.54 4.55
N GLU A 37 -21.97 -25.70 3.89
CA GLU A 37 -21.43 -26.95 4.38
C GLU A 37 -19.92 -26.78 4.51
N SER A 38 -19.46 -26.71 5.75
CA SER A 38 -18.08 -26.83 6.13
C SER A 38 -17.52 -28.12 5.55
N HIS A 39 -16.84 -28.03 4.41
CA HIS A 39 -15.88 -29.05 4.01
C HIS A 39 -14.71 -28.98 4.97
N GLN A 40 -14.90 -29.73 6.06
CA GLN A 40 -13.91 -30.18 7.01
C GLN A 40 -12.92 -31.08 6.25
N GLY A 41 -12.04 -30.45 5.47
CA GLY A 41 -10.86 -31.07 4.89
C GLY A 41 -9.88 -31.37 6.01
N GLY A 42 -9.96 -32.60 6.55
CA GLY A 42 -9.01 -33.11 7.51
C GLY A 42 -7.60 -33.12 6.93
N MET A 43 -6.75 -32.21 7.39
CA MET A 43 -5.32 -32.41 7.32
C MET A 43 -4.92 -33.31 8.49
N MET A 44 -4.89 -34.61 8.19
CA MET A 44 -4.04 -35.58 8.86
C MET A 44 -2.65 -34.95 9.02
N GLY A 45 -2.08 -34.92 10.22
CA GLY A 45 -1.52 -36.13 10.80
C GLY A 45 -0.02 -36.10 10.52
N GLY A 46 0.77 -35.74 11.53
CA GLY A 46 2.23 -35.64 11.40
C GLY A 46 2.86 -35.21 12.70
N GLY A 47 2.58 -35.99 13.76
CA GLY A 47 3.37 -35.90 14.99
C GLY A 47 4.81 -36.30 14.69
N HIS A 48 5.73 -35.37 14.93
CA HIS A 48 7.14 -35.67 15.14
C HIS A 48 7.50 -35.24 16.56
N GLU A 49 7.03 -36.04 17.52
CA GLU A 49 7.83 -36.36 18.70
C GLU A 49 8.98 -37.28 18.26
N GLY A 50 10.20 -36.98 18.70
CA GLY A 50 11.27 -37.96 18.78
C GLY A 50 12.66 -37.45 18.39
N GLY A 51 13.59 -37.51 19.34
CA GLY A 51 15.03 -37.65 19.08
C GLY A 51 15.87 -36.47 19.58
N MET A 52 16.38 -36.52 20.81
CA MET A 52 17.73 -37.04 21.15
C MET A 52 18.85 -36.09 20.68
N MET A 53 19.43 -35.30 21.59
CA MET A 53 20.71 -35.61 22.27
C MET A 53 21.85 -36.00 21.33
N GLY A 54 22.94 -35.21 21.42
CA GLY A 54 24.29 -35.80 21.34
C GLY A 54 25.24 -35.15 20.34
N GLY A 55 26.15 -34.34 20.87
CA GLY A 55 27.59 -34.62 20.74
C GLY A 55 28.25 -34.48 19.37
N GLY A 56 28.94 -33.34 19.20
CA GLY A 56 30.35 -33.32 18.79
C GLY A 56 30.68 -33.38 17.29
N HIS A 57 31.93 -32.99 17.02
CA HIS A 57 32.69 -33.01 15.76
C HIS A 57 32.47 -31.77 14.87
N ALA A 58 33.38 -30.79 14.88
CA ALA A 58 34.74 -30.82 14.32
C ALA A 58 34.76 -30.91 12.78
N GLY A 59 35.30 -29.86 12.15
CA GLY A 59 35.98 -29.91 10.86
C GLY A 59 35.08 -30.02 9.62
N GLY A 60 34.95 -28.92 8.88
CA GLY A 60 34.28 -28.97 7.59
C GLY A 60 34.17 -27.61 6.89
N MET A 61 35.31 -26.99 6.56
CA MET A 61 35.36 -25.97 5.51
C MET A 61 35.13 -26.68 4.16
N CYS A 62 33.90 -26.72 3.66
CA CYS A 62 33.55 -26.96 2.25
C CYS A 62 32.03 -26.87 2.09
N GLY A 63 31.51 -25.81 1.46
CA GLY A 63 30.10 -25.76 1.04
C GLY A 63 29.36 -24.44 1.26
N MET A 64 29.95 -23.28 0.92
CA MET A 64 29.21 -22.01 0.80
C MET A 64 28.98 -21.62 -0.67
N MET A 65 28.64 -22.59 -1.51
CA MET A 65 28.10 -22.34 -2.86
C MET A 65 26.85 -23.18 -3.05
N GLY A 66 25.70 -22.51 -3.25
CA GLY A 66 24.47 -23.17 -3.69
C GLY A 66 23.32 -23.04 -2.69
N GLY A 67 22.67 -21.88 -2.67
CA GLY A 67 21.52 -21.66 -1.80
C GLY A 67 20.73 -20.40 -2.15
N GLY A 68 20.36 -20.25 -3.42
CA GLY A 68 19.10 -19.58 -3.82
C GLY A 68 18.70 -18.27 -3.14
N MET A 69 19.55 -17.25 -3.08
CA MET A 69 19.12 -15.87 -2.77
C MET A 69 18.62 -15.09 -4.01
N MET A 70 18.16 -15.79 -5.07
CA MET A 70 17.47 -15.20 -6.23
C MET A 70 15.94 -15.33 -6.12
N GLY A 71 15.37 -15.12 -4.92
CA GLY A 71 13.92 -15.08 -4.70
C GLY A 71 13.36 -13.68 -4.43
N GLY A 72 14.22 -12.66 -4.34
CA GLY A 72 13.82 -11.27 -4.21
C GLY A 72 13.43 -10.73 -5.57
N GLY A 73 12.28 -11.15 -6.09
CA GLY A 73 11.62 -10.51 -7.21
C GLY A 73 11.46 -9.03 -6.89
N MET A 74 12.45 -8.24 -7.29
CA MET A 74 12.36 -6.80 -7.30
C MET A 74 11.07 -6.48 -8.06
N MET A 75 10.07 -6.00 -7.32
CA MET A 75 8.88 -5.36 -7.85
C MET A 75 9.31 -4.15 -8.68
N ARG A 76 9.83 -4.44 -9.87
CA ARG A 76 10.43 -3.51 -10.79
C ARG A 76 9.28 -2.91 -11.57
N GLY A 77 8.82 -1.73 -11.16
CA GLY A 77 8.09 -0.83 -12.06
C GLY A 77 6.83 -0.14 -11.55
N GLY A 78 6.48 -0.21 -10.26
CA GLY A 78 5.25 0.43 -9.76
C GLY A 78 5.39 1.32 -8.51
N MET A 79 6.59 1.46 -7.95
CA MET A 79 6.74 2.01 -6.60
C MET A 79 6.63 3.53 -6.47
N HIS A 80 6.78 4.31 -7.55
CA HIS A 80 6.85 5.78 -7.39
C HIS A 80 5.49 6.42 -7.08
N ASP A 81 4.40 5.98 -7.71
CA ASP A 81 3.06 6.52 -7.42
C ASP A 81 2.48 6.02 -6.09
N ALA A 82 2.95 4.88 -5.61
CA ALA A 82 2.53 4.33 -4.33
C ALA A 82 3.07 5.12 -3.13
N MET A 83 4.15 5.91 -3.26
CA MET A 83 4.83 6.49 -2.10
C MET A 83 3.98 7.51 -1.34
N LEU A 84 3.31 8.44 -2.03
CA LEU A 84 2.50 9.47 -1.38
C LEU A 84 1.30 8.86 -0.64
N MET A 85 0.60 7.94 -1.30
CA MET A 85 -0.59 7.32 -0.72
C MET A 85 -0.25 6.32 0.37
N HIS A 86 0.87 5.60 0.24
CA HIS A 86 1.31 4.65 1.25
C HIS A 86 1.64 5.33 2.58
N GLY A 87 2.36 6.46 2.54
CA GLY A 87 2.65 7.25 3.74
C GLY A 87 1.38 7.75 4.44
N PHE A 88 0.42 8.23 3.66
CA PHE A 88 -0.85 8.71 4.19
C PHE A 88 -1.72 7.57 4.78
N HIS A 89 -1.83 6.42 4.11
CA HIS A 89 -2.58 5.28 4.65
C HIS A 89 -1.94 4.75 5.93
N ALA A 90 -0.61 4.60 5.97
CA ALA A 90 0.09 4.22 7.20
C ALA A 90 -0.16 5.23 8.35
N TRP A 91 -0.18 6.53 8.03
CA TRP A 91 -0.48 7.58 9.01
C TRP A 91 -1.93 7.50 9.52
N THR A 92 -2.92 7.28 8.66
CA THR A 92 -4.32 7.13 9.09
C THR A 92 -4.53 5.90 9.98
N HIS A 93 -3.89 4.77 9.68
CA HIS A 93 -3.88 3.61 10.57
C HIS A 93 -3.28 3.94 11.95
N ARG A 94 -2.18 4.72 11.99
CA ARG A 94 -1.59 5.18 13.26
C ARG A 94 -2.52 6.11 14.02
N LEU A 95 -3.21 7.03 13.34
CA LEU A 95 -4.20 7.92 13.94
C LEU A 95 -5.29 7.10 14.65
N MET A 96 -5.86 6.10 13.96
CA MET A 96 -6.90 5.23 14.51
C MET A 96 -6.37 4.36 15.66
N ALA A 97 -5.15 3.82 15.54
CA ALA A 97 -4.51 3.05 16.61
C ALA A 97 -4.26 3.89 17.88
N HIS A 98 -4.07 5.21 17.74
CA HIS A 98 -3.87 6.15 18.84
C HIS A 98 -5.15 6.91 19.22
N ALA A 99 -6.33 6.44 18.81
CA ALA A 99 -7.59 7.14 19.06
C ALA A 99 -7.82 7.52 20.52
N ARG A 100 -7.44 6.64 21.47
CA ARG A 100 -7.54 6.92 22.92
C ARG A 100 -6.61 8.05 23.36
N VAL A 101 -5.37 8.08 22.87
CA VAL A 101 -4.37 9.11 23.21
C VAL A 101 -4.76 10.46 22.58
N MET A 102 -5.34 10.40 21.39
CA MET A 102 -5.88 11.54 20.65
C MET A 102 -7.26 11.98 21.15
N GLU A 103 -7.83 11.28 22.14
CA GLU A 103 -9.17 11.56 22.69
C GLU A 103 -10.23 11.69 21.58
N LEU A 104 -10.17 10.83 20.56
CA LEU A 104 -11.13 10.83 19.48
C LEU A 104 -12.49 10.35 20.01
N SER A 105 -13.54 11.09 19.72
CA SER A 105 -14.90 10.62 20.00
C SER A 105 -15.26 9.45 19.08
N ARG A 106 -16.27 8.67 19.48
CA ARG A 106 -16.79 7.58 18.64
C ARG A 106 -17.26 8.10 17.27
N ASP A 107 -18.00 9.21 17.26
CA ASP A 107 -18.48 9.84 16.03
C ASP A 107 -17.34 10.29 15.11
N GLN A 108 -16.23 10.80 15.69
CA GLN A 108 -15.04 11.16 14.92
C GLN A 108 -14.39 9.92 14.29
N MET A 109 -14.23 8.84 15.07
CA MET A 109 -13.66 7.58 14.59
C MET A 109 -14.49 6.98 13.46
N ASP A 110 -15.80 6.88 13.64
CA ASP A 110 -16.72 6.31 12.64
C ASP A 110 -16.70 7.13 11.34
N LYS A 111 -16.66 8.47 11.46
CA LYS A 111 -16.56 9.37 10.30
C LYS A 111 -15.22 9.21 9.57
N ILE A 112 -14.11 9.12 10.31
CA ILE A 112 -12.78 8.93 9.73
C ILE A 112 -12.70 7.58 9.03
N ASP A 113 -13.16 6.51 9.66
CA ASP A 113 -13.19 5.16 9.10
C ASP A 113 -14.01 5.09 7.80
N GLN A 114 -15.21 5.69 7.79
CA GLN A 114 -16.05 5.75 6.61
C GLN A 114 -15.37 6.50 5.45
N MET A 115 -14.72 7.64 5.72
CA MET A 115 -14.00 8.41 4.70
C MET A 115 -12.83 7.60 4.12
N ILE A 116 -12.04 6.94 4.97
CA ILE A 116 -10.91 6.10 4.56
C ILE A 116 -11.41 4.93 3.72
N THR A 117 -12.40 4.19 4.19
CA THR A 117 -12.96 3.02 3.50
C THR A 117 -13.51 3.39 2.12
N THR A 118 -14.27 4.48 2.04
CA THR A 118 -14.82 4.99 0.77
C THR A 118 -13.70 5.33 -0.22
N HIS A 119 -12.66 6.03 0.26
CA HIS A 119 -11.52 6.41 -0.56
C HIS A 119 -10.72 5.18 -1.02
N LEU A 120 -10.41 4.24 -0.13
CA LEU A 120 -9.68 3.01 -0.48
C LEU A 120 -10.44 2.19 -1.52
N ALA A 121 -11.75 2.02 -1.37
CA ALA A 121 -12.58 1.31 -2.35
C ALA A 121 -12.57 2.00 -3.73
N LYS A 122 -12.46 3.33 -3.78
CA LYS A 122 -12.30 4.07 -5.04
C LYS A 122 -10.89 3.92 -5.61
N ALA A 123 -9.86 4.12 -4.79
CA ALA A 123 -8.46 4.01 -5.20
C ALA A 123 -8.12 2.62 -5.75
N ILE A 124 -8.66 1.54 -5.16
CA ILE A 124 -8.48 0.17 -5.67
C ILE A 124 -9.06 0.03 -7.08
N ARG A 125 -10.25 0.58 -7.33
CA ARG A 125 -10.88 0.55 -8.66
C ARG A 125 -10.08 1.35 -9.68
N ASP A 126 -9.71 2.58 -9.34
CA ASP A 126 -8.93 3.44 -10.22
C ASP A 126 -7.55 2.82 -10.53
N GLN A 127 -6.90 2.21 -9.54
CA GLN A 127 -5.64 1.49 -9.73
C GLN A 127 -5.81 0.30 -10.67
N ALA A 128 -6.89 -0.48 -10.53
CA ALA A 128 -7.18 -1.58 -11.44
C ALA A 128 -7.38 -1.10 -12.89
N GLU A 129 -8.06 0.03 -13.08
CA GLU A 129 -8.23 0.64 -14.40
C GLU A 129 -6.89 1.11 -15.00
N VAL A 130 -6.02 1.73 -14.19
CA VAL A 130 -4.65 2.09 -14.62
C VAL A 130 -3.87 0.85 -15.03
N GLN A 131 -3.92 -0.24 -14.27
CA GLN A 131 -3.25 -1.50 -14.63
C GLN A 131 -3.80 -2.08 -15.94
N ALA A 132 -5.12 -2.04 -16.14
CA ALA A 132 -5.74 -2.49 -17.39
C ALA A 132 -5.27 -1.64 -18.61
N LEU A 133 -5.13 -0.32 -18.45
CA LEU A 133 -4.57 0.56 -19.46
C LEU A 133 -3.10 0.20 -19.76
N MET A 134 -2.30 -0.10 -18.74
CA MET A 134 -0.89 -0.48 -18.93
C MET A 134 -0.73 -1.83 -19.63
N VAL A 135 -1.57 -2.82 -19.33
CA VAL A 135 -1.58 -4.11 -20.06
C VAL A 135 -1.97 -3.90 -21.52
N THR A 136 -2.97 -3.06 -21.79
CA THR A 136 -3.39 -2.72 -23.16
C THR A 136 -2.29 -2.00 -23.92
N LEU A 137 -1.62 -1.03 -23.28
CA LEU A 137 -0.48 -0.33 -23.84
C LEU A 137 0.67 -1.28 -24.19
N GLN A 138 1.02 -2.21 -23.30
CA GLN A 138 2.05 -3.22 -23.57
C GLN A 138 1.70 -4.12 -24.76
N LYS A 139 0.41 -4.44 -24.93
CA LYS A 139 -0.07 -5.17 -26.10
C LYS A 139 0.09 -4.33 -27.37
N ASP A 140 -0.36 -3.09 -27.37
CA ASP A 140 -0.32 -2.19 -28.54
C ASP A 140 1.13 -1.92 -29.00
N LEU A 141 2.07 -1.81 -28.06
CA LEU A 141 3.50 -1.63 -28.36
C LEU A 141 4.18 -2.86 -28.97
N ARG A 142 3.56 -4.05 -28.89
CA ARG A 142 4.06 -5.28 -29.53
C ARG A 142 3.43 -5.52 -30.91
N ALA A 143 2.51 -4.66 -31.35
CA ALA A 143 1.91 -4.78 -32.66
C ALA A 143 2.94 -4.47 -33.76
N GLU A 144 2.77 -5.12 -34.93
CA GLU A 144 3.63 -4.87 -36.11
C GLU A 144 3.54 -3.41 -36.59
N ASN A 145 2.35 -2.81 -36.50
CA ASN A 145 2.10 -1.41 -36.81
C ASN A 145 1.59 -0.70 -35.55
N ILE A 146 2.44 0.15 -34.96
CA ILE A 146 2.12 0.87 -33.72
C ILE A 146 1.26 2.10 -34.04
N ASP A 147 0.05 2.15 -33.47
CA ASP A 147 -0.78 3.36 -33.49
C ASP A 147 -0.34 4.34 -32.38
N LEU A 148 0.51 5.28 -32.75
CA LEU A 148 1.03 6.30 -31.83
C LEU A 148 -0.08 7.14 -31.16
N LYS A 149 -1.21 7.37 -31.85
CA LYS A 149 -2.31 8.16 -31.28
C LYS A 149 -3.03 7.38 -30.17
N SER A 150 -3.24 6.08 -30.37
CA SER A 150 -3.81 5.20 -29.34
C SER A 150 -2.89 5.14 -28.11
N VAL A 151 -1.59 4.92 -28.33
CA VAL A 151 -0.56 4.88 -27.28
C VAL A 151 -0.55 6.17 -26.47
N GLU A 152 -0.51 7.33 -27.12
CA GLU A 152 -0.52 8.64 -26.45
C GLU A 152 -1.78 8.81 -25.59
N LYS A 153 -2.96 8.48 -26.13
CA LYS A 153 -4.23 8.58 -25.41
C LYS A 153 -4.25 7.70 -24.15
N GLN A 154 -3.77 6.46 -24.24
CA GLN A 154 -3.72 5.54 -23.10
C GLN A 154 -2.77 6.06 -22.01
N LEU A 155 -1.59 6.56 -22.40
CA LEU A 155 -0.63 7.17 -21.48
C LEU A 155 -1.24 8.39 -20.78
N GLN A 156 -1.84 9.31 -21.51
CA GLN A 156 -2.50 10.51 -20.94
C GLN A 156 -3.62 10.12 -19.97
N THR A 157 -4.44 9.14 -20.34
CA THR A 157 -5.55 8.65 -19.49
C THR A 157 -5.00 8.04 -18.19
N SER A 158 -3.97 7.21 -18.29
CA SER A 158 -3.32 6.61 -17.12
C SER A 158 -2.74 7.67 -16.18
N HIS A 159 -2.00 8.64 -16.71
CA HIS A 159 -1.41 9.72 -15.90
C HIS A 159 -2.48 10.58 -15.24
N SER A 160 -3.55 10.92 -15.97
CA SER A 160 -4.66 11.71 -15.43
C SER A 160 -5.34 10.99 -14.26
N LYS A 161 -5.55 9.66 -14.36
CA LYS A 161 -6.10 8.85 -13.26
C LYS A 161 -5.20 8.82 -12.05
N THR A 162 -3.90 8.61 -12.24
CA THR A 162 -2.91 8.68 -11.16
C THR A 162 -2.94 10.03 -10.45
N GLN A 163 -2.90 11.14 -11.20
CA GLN A 163 -2.97 12.50 -10.65
C GLN A 163 -4.26 12.71 -9.87
N GLN A 164 -5.39 12.22 -10.39
CA GLN A 164 -6.67 12.30 -9.69
C GLN A 164 -6.64 11.55 -8.36
N MET A 165 -6.10 10.33 -8.31
CA MET A 165 -5.96 9.56 -7.06
C MET A 165 -5.10 10.31 -6.03
N GLN A 166 -3.99 10.92 -6.45
CA GLN A 166 -3.13 11.73 -5.56
C GLN A 166 -3.88 12.94 -4.99
N LEU A 167 -4.60 13.68 -5.85
CA LEU A 167 -5.43 14.81 -5.41
C LEU A 167 -6.54 14.38 -4.45
N GLU A 168 -7.16 13.23 -4.68
CA GLU A 168 -8.16 12.67 -3.78
C GLU A 168 -7.57 12.27 -2.42
N GLY A 169 -6.35 11.73 -2.38
CA GLY A 169 -5.62 11.50 -1.13
C GLY A 169 -5.36 12.78 -0.34
N ILE A 170 -4.93 13.85 -1.02
CA ILE A 170 -4.73 15.18 -0.39
C ILE A 170 -6.04 15.76 0.15
N ARG A 171 -7.14 15.61 -0.61
CA ARG A 171 -8.48 16.02 -0.18
C ARG A 171 -8.93 15.23 1.05
N LEU A 172 -8.72 13.91 1.05
CA LEU A 172 -9.04 13.06 2.19
C LEU A 172 -8.23 13.47 3.43
N TYR A 173 -6.92 13.72 3.29
CA TYR A 173 -6.08 14.22 4.38
C TYR A 173 -6.67 15.51 4.99
N THR A 174 -7.04 16.47 4.15
CA THR A 174 -7.68 17.72 4.59
C THR A 174 -9.02 17.47 5.30
N GLN A 175 -9.84 16.54 4.78
CA GLN A 175 -11.12 16.17 5.39
C GLN A 175 -10.94 15.53 6.76
N VAL A 176 -9.98 14.61 6.91
CA VAL A 176 -9.64 14.00 8.21
C VAL A 176 -9.20 15.06 9.21
N LEU A 177 -8.33 15.99 8.82
CA LEU A 177 -7.92 17.09 9.71
C LEU A 177 -9.09 17.98 10.14
N ASN A 178 -10.07 18.19 9.28
CA ASN A 178 -11.26 18.99 9.58
C ASN A 178 -12.24 18.28 10.53
N VAL A 179 -12.15 16.95 10.69
CA VAL A 179 -12.90 16.21 11.71
C VAL A 179 -12.29 16.40 13.10
N LEU A 180 -10.99 16.70 13.17
CA LEU A 180 -10.26 16.88 14.42
C LEU A 180 -10.43 18.29 14.99
N THR A 181 -10.53 18.38 16.31
CA THR A 181 -10.50 19.68 17.00
C THR A 181 -9.13 20.34 16.86
N PRO A 182 -9.02 21.68 17.03
CA PRO A 182 -7.72 22.35 17.03
C PRO A 182 -6.72 21.75 18.04
N GLN A 183 -7.20 21.37 19.22
CA GLN A 183 -6.41 20.75 20.28
C GLN A 183 -5.87 19.38 19.85
N GLN A 184 -6.71 18.55 19.24
CA GLN A 184 -6.31 17.25 18.69
C GLN A 184 -5.28 17.42 17.57
N ARG A 185 -5.47 18.39 16.67
CA ARG A 185 -4.50 18.69 15.60
C ARG A 185 -3.12 19.06 16.14
N GLY A 186 -3.06 19.78 17.25
CA GLY A 186 -1.80 20.12 17.92
C GLY A 186 -1.03 18.90 18.44
N LYS A 187 -1.72 17.80 18.78
CA LYS A 187 -1.09 16.55 19.27
C LYS A 187 -0.54 15.65 18.15
N LEU A 188 -0.92 15.88 16.89
CA LEU A 188 -0.55 15.00 15.76
C LEU A 188 0.96 14.86 15.56
N PRO A 189 1.76 15.94 15.51
CA PRO A 189 3.19 15.83 15.23
C PRO A 189 3.94 14.99 16.27
N ASP A 190 3.57 15.12 17.54
CA ASP A 190 4.24 14.43 18.65
C ASP A 190 3.77 12.99 18.80
N THR A 191 2.50 12.71 18.46
CA THR A 191 1.91 11.37 18.68
C THR A 191 2.12 10.44 17.50
N ILE A 192 1.83 10.90 16.28
CA ILE A 192 1.82 10.06 15.08
C ILE A 192 2.73 10.58 13.96
N GLY A 193 3.24 11.81 14.09
CA GLY A 193 4.06 12.49 13.10
C GLY A 193 3.26 13.05 11.92
N THR A 194 3.97 13.38 10.85
CA THR A 194 3.41 13.83 9.58
C THR A 194 3.38 12.68 8.57
N PRO A 195 2.32 12.54 7.75
CA PRO A 195 2.32 11.61 6.62
C PRO A 195 3.32 12.02 5.54
N PHE A 196 3.74 13.29 5.53
CA PHE A 196 4.66 13.89 4.58
C PHE A 196 5.88 14.46 5.32
N PRO A 197 6.85 13.62 5.72
CA PRO A 197 8.08 14.11 6.34
C PRO A 197 8.84 14.98 5.33
N ALA A 198 9.33 16.14 5.77
CA ALA A 198 10.20 16.96 4.94
C ALA A 198 11.46 16.15 4.58
N PRO A 199 11.87 16.10 3.30
CA PRO A 199 13.02 15.27 2.91
C PRO A 199 14.35 15.78 3.51
N TRP A 200 14.39 17.04 3.93
CA TRP A 200 15.50 17.66 4.67
C TRP A 200 15.27 17.73 6.18
N GLY A 201 14.10 17.34 6.67
CA GLY A 201 13.87 17.24 8.10
C GLY A 201 14.80 16.18 8.65
N LYS A 202 15.58 16.50 9.69
CA LYS A 202 16.33 15.47 10.42
C LYS A 202 15.34 14.37 10.75
N ALA A 203 15.43 13.22 10.07
CA ALA A 203 14.65 12.04 10.42
C ALA A 203 14.94 11.80 11.90
N GLY A 204 14.01 12.22 12.75
CA GLY A 204 14.25 12.34 14.17
C GLY A 204 14.46 10.95 14.72
N HIS A 205 15.73 10.55 14.84
CA HIS A 205 16.29 9.42 15.59
C HIS A 205 15.34 8.24 15.88
N GLY A 206 14.57 7.85 14.88
CA GLY A 206 13.54 6.84 14.99
C GLY A 206 14.06 5.58 14.35
N MET A 207 14.77 4.77 15.13
CA MET A 207 14.93 3.34 14.87
C MET A 207 15.54 2.98 13.50
N THR A 208 16.53 3.74 13.00
CA THR A 208 17.64 3.03 12.38
C THR A 208 18.28 2.26 13.52
N GLY A 209 17.89 1.00 13.65
CA GLY A 209 18.78 -0.01 14.18
C GLY A 209 20.04 -0.02 13.31
N ALA A 210 20.89 0.99 13.50
CA ALA A 210 22.27 0.73 13.80
C ALA A 210 22.19 -0.24 14.98
N MET A 211 21.99 -1.53 14.65
CA MET A 211 22.47 -2.60 15.49
C MET A 211 23.87 -2.14 15.83
N PRO A 212 24.19 -1.93 17.12
CA PRO A 212 25.55 -1.61 17.49
C PRO A 212 26.37 -2.63 16.75
N MET A 213 27.17 -2.17 15.77
CA MET A 213 28.16 -3.01 15.12
C MET A 213 28.95 -3.50 16.29
N ARG A 214 28.65 -4.72 16.71
CA ARG A 214 29.25 -5.35 17.87
C ARG A 214 30.72 -5.23 17.53
N PRO A 215 31.50 -4.42 18.27
CA PRO A 215 32.90 -4.20 17.93
C PRO A 215 33.46 -5.60 17.77
N HIS A 216 33.97 -5.88 16.57
CA HIS A 216 34.52 -7.17 16.24
C HIS A 216 35.75 -7.32 17.15
N GLY A 217 35.49 -7.83 18.35
CA GLY A 217 36.49 -8.11 19.34
C GLY A 217 37.35 -9.20 18.75
N THR A 218 38.52 -8.80 18.27
CA THR A 218 39.67 -9.67 18.09
C THR A 218 40.23 -10.04 19.46
N ASP A 219 39.39 -10.55 20.35
CA ASP A 219 39.81 -11.24 21.55
C ASP A 219 39.68 -12.73 21.24
N GLN A 220 40.60 -13.19 20.40
CA GLN A 220 40.88 -14.61 20.23
C GLN A 220 41.63 -15.02 21.51
N PRO A 221 41.02 -15.80 22.44
CA PRO A 221 41.72 -16.23 23.64
C PRO A 221 42.89 -17.12 23.23
N ALA A 222 44.10 -16.73 23.66
CA ALA A 222 45.31 -17.52 23.49
C ALA A 222 45.09 -18.92 24.07
N ALA A 223 45.33 -19.93 23.25
CA ALA A 223 45.23 -21.33 23.65
C ALA A 223 46.20 -21.61 24.82
N PRO A 224 45.76 -22.29 25.90
CA PRO A 224 46.65 -22.67 26.98
C PRO A 224 47.69 -23.68 26.50
N ASN A 225 48.95 -23.33 26.71
CA ASN A 225 50.13 -24.13 26.41
C ASN A 225 50.19 -25.31 27.39
N HIS A 226 49.92 -26.53 26.91
CA HIS A 226 50.07 -27.76 27.69
C HIS A 226 51.55 -28.21 27.67
N SER A 227 52.34 -27.73 28.63
CA SER A 227 53.52 -28.43 29.15
C SER A 227 53.13 -29.02 30.51
N GLY A 228 53.12 -30.34 30.74
CA GLY A 228 54.28 -31.23 30.66
C GLY A 228 54.89 -31.34 32.06
N GLY A 229 54.53 -32.38 32.83
CA GLY A 229 54.99 -32.51 34.22
C GLY A 229 54.60 -33.82 34.92
N THR A 230 55.08 -34.94 34.39
CA THR A 230 55.20 -36.23 35.09
C THR A 230 56.24 -36.17 36.22
N SER A 231 55.91 -36.70 37.42
CA SER A 231 56.75 -37.53 38.32
C SER A 231 56.08 -37.59 39.72
N ARG A 232 55.52 -38.71 40.17
CA ARG A 232 56.17 -39.80 40.93
C ARG A 232 57.09 -39.31 42.06
N GLN A 233 56.65 -39.46 43.31
CA GLN A 233 57.17 -40.41 44.30
C GLN A 233 56.16 -40.60 45.43
#